data_AF-A0A915YIE4-F1
#
_entry.id   AF-A0A915YIE4-F1
#
_cell.length_a   1.000
_cell.length_b   1.000
_cell.length_c   1.000
_cell.angle_alpha   90.00
_cell.angle_beta   90.00
_cell.angle_gamma   90.00
#
_symmetry.space_group_name_H-M   'P 1'
#
loop_
_entity.id
_entity.type
_entity.pdbx_description
1 polymer ?
#
loop_
_entity_poly.entity_id
_entity_poly.type
_entity_poly.pdbx_seq_one_letter_code
_entity_poly.pdbx_strand_id
1 'polypeptide(L)'
;MNLSKLQIGIITSSLFLLLTLVVLGLMGYTVPSTKKGETTKSEPKELLTEEIVLAEARNSLDSSQTVWLAELDKEKAQATTTTKEAEVLKLISRTWFEYGNYIVSGYYARKVAELLDTGEAWGIAGTTYGMAYKAAPKNDQKQLAARQAISALERAKVLEPDTLQHALNEGLMYLELSAVDASVMPMKGVKMLQDLDAKYPNNVMVNMTLARLSATRSGDLAKAKPRLEKVLAIAENESVSDEILLEANYFLIDCYKQEKNKEKVLFHYDNTIRLSASMSSMQEQMIRAKQNYINNN
;
A
#
# COMPACT_ATOMS: atom_id res chain seq x y z
N MET A 1 64.22 31.21 1.86
CA MET A 1 64.02 29.76 1.66
C MET A 1 63.95 29.54 0.15
N ASN A 2 65.01 29.01 -0.46
CA ASN A 2 65.08 28.87 -1.93
C ASN A 2 64.37 27.57 -2.33
N LEU A 3 63.17 27.70 -2.89
CA LEU A 3 62.39 26.56 -3.39
C LEU A 3 63.08 25.95 -4.60
N SER A 4 63.14 24.61 -4.65
CA SER A 4 63.73 23.91 -5.78
C SER A 4 62.85 24.04 -7.04
N LYS A 5 63.45 23.91 -8.24
CA LYS A 5 62.70 23.99 -9.51
C LYS A 5 61.52 23.01 -9.56
N LEU A 6 61.65 21.86 -8.89
CA LEU A 6 60.61 20.84 -8.81
C LEU A 6 59.47 21.25 -7.87
N GLN A 7 59.78 21.88 -6.73
CA GLN A 7 58.77 22.42 -5.81
C GLN A 7 57.99 23.57 -6.45
N ILE A 8 58.68 24.44 -7.19
CA ILE A 8 58.03 25.52 -7.95
C ILE A 8 57.07 24.92 -8.99
N GLY A 9 57.49 23.88 -9.72
CA GLY A 9 56.64 23.19 -10.70
C GLY A 9 55.38 22.55 -10.09
N ILE A 10 55.50 21.94 -8.91
CA ILE A 10 54.35 21.32 -8.22
C ILE A 10 53.37 22.40 -7.72
N ILE A 11 53.89 23.49 -7.14
CA ILE A 11 53.06 24.58 -6.62
C ILE A 11 52.33 25.29 -7.76
N THR A 12 53.00 25.57 -8.87
CA THR A 12 52.36 26.23 -10.03
C THR A 12 51.31 25.33 -10.68
N SER A 13 51.57 24.02 -10.81
CA SER A 13 50.61 23.06 -11.33
C SER A 13 49.37 22.94 -10.43
N SER A 14 49.57 22.88 -9.11
CA SER A 14 48.46 22.79 -8.14
C SER A 14 47.62 24.07 -8.12
N LEU A 15 48.27 25.23 -8.21
CA LEU A 15 47.57 26.51 -8.27
C LEU A 15 46.77 26.64 -9.56
N PHE A 16 47.33 26.20 -10.70
CA PHE A 16 46.64 26.18 -11.98
C PHE A 16 45.42 25.26 -11.96
N LEU A 17 45.54 24.07 -11.36
CA LEU A 17 44.45 23.12 -11.22
C LEU A 17 43.33 23.67 -10.31
N LEU A 18 43.70 24.37 -9.24
CA LEU A 18 42.72 25.00 -8.35
C LEU A 18 42.01 26.19 -9.03
N LEU A 19 42.75 27.01 -9.78
CA LEU A 19 42.18 28.13 -10.55
C LEU A 19 41.25 27.63 -11.66
N THR A 20 41.61 26.57 -12.37
CA THR A 20 40.74 25.95 -13.39
C THR A 20 39.48 25.36 -12.79
N LEU A 21 39.55 24.71 -11.62
CA LEU A 21 38.34 24.25 -10.91
C LEU A 21 37.44 25.41 -10.47
N VAL A 22 38.02 26.52 -9.99
CA VAL A 22 37.24 27.72 -9.62
C VAL A 22 36.58 28.35 -10.85
N VAL A 23 37.30 28.46 -11.98
CA VAL A 23 36.75 28.99 -13.23
C VAL A 23 35.65 28.08 -13.78
N LEU A 24 35.85 26.76 -13.78
CA LEU A 24 34.83 25.77 -14.17
C LEU A 24 33.61 25.82 -13.24
N GLY A 25 33.82 26.07 -11.94
CA GLY A 25 32.74 26.30 -10.97
C GLY A 25 31.96 27.58 -11.24
N LEU A 26 32.65 28.69 -11.53
CA LEU A 26 32.02 29.97 -11.91
C LEU A 26 31.27 29.88 -13.25
N MET A 27 31.75 29.04 -14.18
CA MET A 27 31.09 28.74 -15.45
C MET A 27 30.01 27.64 -15.33
N GLY A 28 29.75 27.11 -14.13
CA GLY A 28 28.65 26.16 -13.87
C GLY A 28 28.91 24.71 -14.31
N TYR A 29 30.14 24.34 -14.69
CA TYR A 29 30.49 23.00 -15.20
C TYR A 29 30.78 21.97 -14.10
N THR A 30 30.87 22.37 -12.82
CA THR A 30 31.18 21.46 -11.70
C THR A 30 29.97 21.05 -10.86
N VAL A 31 28.74 21.30 -11.34
CA VAL A 31 27.51 20.76 -10.76
C VAL A 31 27.07 19.57 -11.62
N PRO A 32 26.94 18.35 -11.07
CA PRO A 32 26.36 17.26 -11.84
C PRO A 32 24.94 17.64 -12.24
N SER A 33 24.61 17.51 -13.52
CA SER A 33 23.24 17.70 -14.02
C SER A 33 22.33 16.59 -13.49
N THR A 34 21.95 16.69 -12.22
CA THR A 34 20.67 16.15 -11.78
C THR A 34 19.63 17.12 -12.30
N LYS A 35 18.78 16.69 -13.23
CA LYS A 35 17.51 17.37 -13.52
C LYS A 35 16.69 17.42 -12.23
N LYS A 36 16.87 18.49 -11.46
CA LYS A 36 16.12 18.81 -10.26
C LYS A 36 15.87 20.32 -10.28
N GLY A 37 14.60 20.68 -10.47
CA GLY A 37 14.10 22.02 -10.17
C GLY A 37 14.07 23.00 -11.35
N GLU A 38 13.25 22.72 -12.36
CA GLU A 38 12.40 23.81 -12.84
C GLU A 38 11.41 24.10 -11.72
N THR A 39 11.71 25.11 -10.91
CA THR A 39 10.68 25.79 -10.13
C THR A 39 9.81 26.55 -11.12
N THR A 40 8.88 25.83 -11.76
CA THR A 40 7.57 26.44 -11.98
C THR A 40 7.14 26.92 -10.60
N LYS A 41 6.91 28.22 -10.44
CA LYS A 41 6.12 28.71 -9.31
C LYS A 41 4.79 27.97 -9.44
N SER A 42 4.68 26.85 -8.74
CA SER A 42 3.43 26.15 -8.57
C SER A 42 2.55 27.15 -7.86
N GLU A 43 1.54 27.65 -8.55
CA GLU A 43 0.34 28.14 -7.87
C GLU A 43 0.01 27.16 -6.73
N PRO A 44 -0.44 27.64 -5.57
CA PRO A 44 -0.83 26.74 -4.50
C PRO A 44 -1.81 25.74 -5.09
N LYS A 45 -1.35 24.49 -5.27
CA LYS A 45 -2.18 23.43 -5.79
C LYS A 45 -3.31 23.30 -4.78
N GLU A 46 -4.53 23.67 -5.20
CA GLU A 46 -5.70 23.55 -4.36
C GLU A 46 -5.74 22.11 -3.84
N LEU A 47 -5.70 21.96 -2.51
CA LEU A 47 -5.64 20.66 -1.88
C LEU A 47 -6.96 19.97 -2.17
N LEU A 48 -6.91 18.84 -2.86
CA LEU A 48 -8.09 18.00 -3.12
C LEU A 48 -8.71 17.61 -1.78
N THR A 49 -9.98 17.97 -1.57
CA THR A 49 -10.75 17.58 -0.38
C THR A 49 -11.79 16.51 -0.71
N GLU A 50 -12.31 15.87 0.32
CA GLU A 50 -13.36 14.86 0.16
C GLU A 50 -14.67 15.48 -0.35
N GLU A 51 -14.96 16.73 0.03
CA GLU A 51 -16.12 17.49 -0.42
C GLU A 51 -16.06 17.76 -1.93
N ILE A 52 -14.87 18.09 -2.45
CA ILE A 52 -14.64 18.26 -3.89
C ILE A 52 -14.88 16.93 -4.61
N VAL A 53 -14.27 15.84 -4.12
CA VAL A 53 -14.44 14.50 -4.71
C VAL A 53 -15.90 14.05 -4.68
N LEU A 54 -16.63 14.32 -3.59
CA LEU A 54 -18.05 14.01 -3.47
C LEU A 54 -18.89 14.82 -4.48
N ALA A 55 -18.62 16.10 -4.66
CA ALA A 55 -19.32 16.94 -5.63
C ALA A 55 -19.09 16.46 -7.07
N GLU A 56 -17.83 16.14 -7.42
CA GLU A 56 -17.49 15.57 -8.72
C GLU A 56 -18.18 14.22 -8.95
N ALA A 57 -18.15 13.33 -7.95
CA ALA A 57 -18.79 12.02 -8.03
C ALA A 57 -20.30 12.15 -8.24
N ARG A 58 -20.97 13.06 -7.51
CA ARG A 58 -22.41 13.34 -7.67
C ARG A 58 -22.75 13.85 -9.07
N ASN A 59 -21.91 14.71 -9.66
CA ASN A 59 -22.10 15.21 -11.02
C ASN A 59 -21.90 14.14 -12.10
N SER A 60 -21.19 13.04 -11.77
CA SER A 60 -20.92 11.94 -12.71
C SER A 60 -22.00 10.84 -12.71
N LEU A 61 -22.99 10.93 -11.83
CA LEU A 61 -24.04 9.93 -11.70
C LEU A 61 -24.98 9.95 -12.90
N ASP A 62 -25.45 8.76 -13.30
CA ASP A 62 -26.59 8.68 -14.20
C ASP A 62 -27.92 8.98 -13.48
N SER A 63 -29.01 9.10 -14.24
CA SER A 63 -30.32 9.43 -13.70
C SER A 63 -30.82 8.41 -12.67
N SER A 64 -30.56 7.12 -12.87
CA SER A 64 -31.01 6.06 -11.95
C SER A 64 -30.23 6.10 -10.63
N GLN A 65 -28.91 6.28 -10.71
CA GLN A 65 -28.04 6.41 -9.55
C GLN A 65 -28.35 7.68 -8.75
N THR A 66 -28.65 8.79 -9.45
CA THR A 66 -29.03 10.06 -8.84
C THR A 66 -30.31 9.93 -8.03
N VAL A 67 -31.35 9.32 -8.61
CA VAL A 67 -32.62 9.08 -7.91
C VAL A 67 -32.43 8.18 -6.70
N TRP A 68 -31.67 7.09 -6.86
CA TRP A 68 -31.41 6.15 -5.76
C TRP A 68 -30.70 6.83 -4.58
N LEU A 69 -29.60 7.53 -4.84
CA LEU A 69 -28.86 8.23 -3.79
C LEU A 69 -29.68 9.37 -3.16
N ALA A 70 -30.53 10.05 -3.92
CA ALA A 70 -31.43 11.07 -3.38
C ALA A 70 -32.47 10.47 -2.41
N GLU A 71 -32.98 9.26 -2.68
CA GLU A 71 -33.87 8.58 -1.73
C GLU A 71 -33.12 8.19 -0.46
N LEU A 72 -31.88 7.70 -0.56
CA LEU A 72 -31.05 7.42 0.62
C LEU A 72 -30.73 8.69 1.43
N ASP A 73 -30.45 9.81 0.77
CA ASP A 73 -30.22 11.09 1.43
C ASP A 73 -31.46 11.56 2.21
N LYS A 74 -32.65 11.35 1.64
CA LYS A 74 -33.93 11.63 2.28
C LYS A 74 -34.20 10.69 3.45
N GLU A 75 -33.96 9.38 3.29
CA GLU A 75 -34.12 8.42 4.38
C GLU A 75 -33.19 8.76 5.56
N LYS A 76 -31.95 9.15 5.26
CA LYS A 76 -30.99 9.63 6.27
C LYS A 76 -31.51 10.86 7.00
N ALA A 77 -32.05 11.85 6.27
CA ALA A 77 -32.63 13.05 6.85
C ALA A 77 -33.88 12.78 7.72
N GLN A 78 -34.58 11.67 7.48
CA GLN A 78 -35.75 11.23 8.24
C GLN A 78 -35.40 10.28 9.40
N ALA A 79 -34.13 9.88 9.53
CA ALA A 79 -33.70 9.01 10.62
C ALA A 79 -33.86 9.72 11.97
N THR A 80 -34.59 9.08 12.89
CA THR A 80 -34.88 9.64 14.22
C THR A 80 -33.96 9.09 15.32
N THR A 81 -33.07 8.15 14.98
CA THR A 81 -32.13 7.55 15.93
C THR A 81 -30.76 7.42 15.30
N THR A 82 -29.72 7.49 16.13
CA THR A 82 -28.31 7.25 15.76
C THR A 82 -28.13 5.91 15.04
N THR A 83 -28.79 4.84 15.51
CA THR A 83 -28.71 3.52 14.88
C THR A 83 -29.27 3.54 13.46
N LYS A 84 -30.46 4.12 13.27
CA LYS A 84 -31.08 4.20 11.94
C LYS A 84 -30.28 5.10 11.00
N GLU A 85 -29.76 6.23 11.48
CA GLU A 85 -28.90 7.09 10.68
C GLU A 85 -27.62 6.36 10.25
N ALA A 86 -27.00 5.61 11.16
CA ALA A 86 -25.83 4.79 10.86
C ALA A 86 -26.13 3.70 9.82
N GLU A 87 -27.29 3.05 9.89
CA GLU A 87 -27.72 2.05 8.90
C GLU A 87 -27.86 2.66 7.50
N VAL A 88 -28.50 3.83 7.38
CA VAL A 88 -28.63 4.51 6.09
C VAL A 88 -27.26 4.99 5.57
N LEU A 89 -26.40 5.53 6.45
CA LEU A 89 -25.03 5.92 6.08
C LEU A 89 -24.20 4.72 5.60
N LYS A 90 -24.35 3.53 6.20
CA LYS A 90 -23.73 2.29 5.72
C LYS A 90 -24.21 1.95 4.30
N LEU A 91 -25.51 2.10 4.03
CA LEU A 91 -26.07 1.84 2.71
C LEU A 91 -25.58 2.85 1.65
N ILE A 92 -25.44 4.12 2.01
CA ILE A 92 -24.84 5.14 1.14
C ILE A 92 -23.37 4.80 0.86
N SER A 93 -22.59 4.48 1.89
CA SER A 93 -21.18 4.07 1.75
C SER A 93 -21.02 2.87 0.82
N ARG A 94 -21.85 1.84 1.00
CA ARG A 94 -21.88 0.66 0.13
C ARG A 94 -22.28 1.00 -1.31
N THR A 95 -23.28 1.85 -1.50
CA THR A 95 -23.73 2.26 -2.84
C THR A 95 -22.59 2.95 -3.60
N TRP A 96 -21.85 3.87 -2.95
CA TRP A 96 -20.68 4.49 -3.56
C TRP A 96 -19.54 3.51 -3.83
N PHE A 97 -19.38 2.49 -2.98
CA PHE A 97 -18.43 1.41 -3.19
C PHE A 97 -18.75 0.63 -4.48
N GLU A 98 -20.02 0.25 -4.66
CA GLU A 98 -20.51 -0.48 -5.83
C GLU A 98 -20.39 0.36 -7.12
N TYR A 99 -20.50 1.69 -7.02
CA TYR A 99 -20.26 2.61 -8.13
C TYR A 99 -18.77 2.88 -8.39
N GLY A 100 -17.86 2.23 -7.67
CA GLY A 100 -16.40 2.39 -7.83
C GLY A 100 -15.82 3.69 -7.26
N ASN A 101 -16.62 4.49 -6.56
CA ASN A 101 -16.21 5.75 -5.95
C ASN A 101 -15.73 5.54 -4.51
N TYR A 102 -14.61 4.84 -4.36
CA TYR A 102 -14.10 4.39 -3.07
C TYR A 102 -13.74 5.51 -2.08
N ILE A 103 -13.31 6.68 -2.53
CA ILE A 103 -13.04 7.83 -1.65
C ILE A 103 -14.36 8.28 -1.00
N VAL A 104 -15.43 8.41 -1.79
CA VAL A 104 -16.75 8.81 -1.29
C VAL A 104 -17.36 7.71 -0.41
N SER A 105 -17.15 6.45 -0.78
CA SER A 105 -17.50 5.32 0.09
C SER A 105 -16.82 5.42 1.46
N GLY A 106 -15.51 5.70 1.48
CA GLY A 106 -14.73 5.94 2.69
C GLY A 106 -15.25 7.13 3.50
N TYR A 107 -15.61 8.23 2.84
CA TYR A 107 -16.21 9.41 3.48
C TYR A 107 -17.47 9.05 4.28
N TYR A 108 -18.41 8.33 3.68
CA TYR A 108 -19.62 7.91 4.38
C TYR A 108 -19.34 6.82 5.43
N ALA A 109 -18.37 5.92 5.20
CA ALA A 109 -17.93 4.96 6.22
C ALA A 109 -17.34 5.68 7.45
N ARG A 110 -16.57 6.75 7.24
CA ARG A 110 -16.09 7.62 8.33
C ARG A 110 -17.25 8.32 9.03
N LYS A 111 -18.30 8.76 8.33
CA LYS A 111 -19.51 9.30 8.98
C LYS A 111 -20.20 8.27 9.88
N VAL A 112 -20.26 7.01 9.46
CA VAL A 112 -20.73 5.91 10.32
C VAL A 112 -19.83 5.77 11.55
N ALA A 113 -18.51 5.82 11.37
CA ALA A 113 -17.55 5.70 12.46
C ALA A 113 -17.61 6.87 13.46
N GLU A 114 -17.81 8.10 12.98
CA GLU A 114 -18.03 9.29 13.82
C GLU A 114 -19.31 9.16 14.65
N LEU A 115 -20.33 8.50 14.10
CA LEU A 115 -21.64 8.34 14.74
C LEU A 115 -21.68 7.19 15.76
N LEU A 116 -20.99 6.08 15.47
CA LEU A 116 -20.98 4.89 16.31
C LEU A 116 -19.78 4.84 17.29
N ASP A 117 -18.68 5.51 16.95
CA ASP A 117 -17.41 5.57 17.68
C ASP A 117 -16.88 4.21 18.18
N THR A 118 -16.92 3.20 17.31
CA THR A 118 -16.36 1.87 17.58
C THR A 118 -15.09 1.63 16.77
N GLY A 119 -14.17 0.82 17.32
CA GLY A 119 -12.93 0.47 16.62
C GLY A 119 -13.21 -0.26 15.30
N GLU A 120 -14.21 -1.15 15.27
CA GLU A 120 -14.71 -1.79 14.06
C GLU A 120 -15.13 -0.78 12.98
N ALA A 121 -15.98 0.20 13.30
CA ALA A 121 -16.45 1.18 12.31
C ALA A 121 -15.32 2.05 11.76
N TRP A 122 -14.40 2.48 12.63
CA TRP A 122 -13.20 3.22 12.23
C TRP A 122 -12.23 2.35 11.40
N GLY A 123 -12.10 1.07 11.72
CA GLY A 123 -11.32 0.10 10.95
C GLY A 123 -11.89 -0.12 9.55
N ILE A 124 -13.22 -0.24 9.42
CA ILE A 124 -13.91 -0.32 8.13
C ILE A 124 -13.65 0.94 7.32
N ALA A 125 -13.82 2.15 7.89
CA ALA A 125 -13.51 3.39 7.20
C ALA A 125 -12.06 3.41 6.70
N GLY A 126 -11.11 3.03 7.56
CA GLY A 126 -9.70 2.95 7.24
C GLY A 126 -9.38 2.02 6.07
N THR A 127 -9.93 0.80 6.09
CA THR A 127 -9.73 -0.18 5.01
C THR A 127 -10.43 0.22 3.70
N THR A 128 -11.58 0.89 3.78
CA THR A 128 -12.28 1.44 2.60
C THR A 128 -11.45 2.52 1.91
N TYR A 129 -10.86 3.45 2.67
CA TYR A 129 -9.91 4.39 2.09
C TYR A 129 -8.62 3.72 1.59
N GLY A 130 -8.17 2.64 2.23
CA GLY A 130 -7.06 1.83 1.71
C GLY A 130 -7.37 1.22 0.33
N MET A 131 -8.60 0.76 0.10
CA MET A 131 -9.07 0.36 -1.24
C MET A 131 -9.11 1.55 -2.20
N ALA A 132 -9.55 2.72 -1.73
CA ALA A 132 -9.55 3.94 -2.52
C ALA A 132 -8.14 4.35 -2.98
N TYR A 133 -7.12 4.23 -2.13
CA TYR A 133 -5.73 4.45 -2.53
C TYR A 133 -5.30 3.51 -3.66
N LYS A 134 -5.63 2.22 -3.56
CA LYS A 134 -5.25 1.23 -4.58
C LYS A 134 -5.91 1.51 -5.93
N ALA A 135 -7.17 1.91 -5.91
CA ALA A 135 -7.97 2.17 -7.11
C ALA A 135 -7.75 3.57 -7.71
N ALA A 136 -7.27 4.54 -6.92
CA ALA A 136 -7.14 5.92 -7.36
C ALA A 136 -6.13 6.07 -8.52
N PRO A 137 -6.51 6.70 -9.65
CA PRO A 137 -5.60 6.91 -10.78
C PRO A 137 -4.62 8.06 -10.55
N LYS A 138 -4.99 9.07 -9.75
CA LYS A 138 -4.20 10.29 -9.56
C LYS A 138 -3.50 10.30 -8.19
N ASN A 139 -2.30 10.89 -8.15
CA ASN A 139 -1.51 10.94 -6.91
C ASN A 139 -2.17 11.78 -5.80
N ASP A 140 -2.88 12.85 -6.12
CA ASP A 140 -3.61 13.65 -5.11
C ASP A 140 -4.75 12.85 -4.47
N GLN A 141 -5.51 12.11 -5.26
CA GLN A 141 -6.52 11.17 -4.77
C GLN A 141 -5.90 10.07 -3.90
N LYS A 142 -4.76 9.51 -4.31
CA LYS A 142 -3.99 8.55 -3.50
C LYS A 142 -3.56 9.17 -2.16
N GLN A 143 -3.00 10.38 -2.17
CA GLN A 143 -2.60 11.08 -0.95
C GLN A 143 -3.79 11.33 -0.03
N LEU A 144 -4.91 11.83 -0.56
CA LEU A 144 -6.14 12.05 0.21
C LEU A 144 -6.62 10.76 0.86
N ALA A 145 -6.80 9.71 0.05
CA ALA A 145 -7.24 8.41 0.52
C ALA A 145 -6.31 7.84 1.60
N ALA A 146 -4.99 7.88 1.39
CA ALA A 146 -4.06 7.32 2.35
C ALA A 146 -4.03 8.08 3.67
N ARG A 147 -4.16 9.41 3.65
CA ARG A 147 -4.25 10.23 4.86
C ARG A 147 -5.53 9.94 5.65
N GLN A 148 -6.66 9.81 4.96
CA GLN A 148 -7.92 9.45 5.61
C GLN A 148 -7.89 8.03 6.19
N ALA A 149 -7.28 7.09 5.47
CA ALA A 149 -7.08 5.72 5.95
C ALA A 149 -6.27 5.70 7.25
N ILE A 150 -5.13 6.40 7.28
CA ILE A 150 -4.26 6.50 8.47
C ILE A 150 -5.03 7.10 9.64
N SER A 151 -5.71 8.23 9.45
CA SER A 151 -6.49 8.90 10.50
C SER A 151 -7.55 7.97 11.11
N ALA A 152 -8.29 7.25 10.25
CA ALA A 152 -9.31 6.32 10.69
C ALA A 152 -8.72 5.11 11.45
N LEU A 153 -7.61 4.54 10.97
CA LEU A 153 -6.94 3.41 11.62
C LEU A 153 -6.28 3.79 12.94
N GLU A 154 -5.75 5.01 13.06
CA GLU A 154 -5.26 5.56 14.32
C GLU A 154 -6.38 5.63 15.36
N ARG A 155 -7.57 6.11 14.97
CA ARG A 155 -8.74 6.13 15.85
C ARG A 155 -9.22 4.71 16.19
N ALA A 156 -9.25 3.81 15.22
CA ALA A 156 -9.61 2.40 15.44
C ALA A 156 -8.70 1.73 16.47
N LYS A 157 -7.38 1.92 16.35
CA LYS A 157 -6.37 1.40 17.28
C LYS A 157 -6.49 1.99 18.69
N VAL A 158 -6.92 3.25 18.83
CA VAL A 158 -7.18 3.84 20.15
C VAL A 158 -8.37 3.17 20.83
N LEU A 159 -9.42 2.84 20.06
CA LEU A 159 -10.65 2.23 20.58
C LEU A 159 -10.50 0.71 20.81
N GLU A 160 -9.72 0.04 19.96
CA GLU A 160 -9.47 -1.40 19.99
C GLU A 160 -7.96 -1.71 19.89
N PRO A 161 -7.17 -1.43 20.94
CA PRO A 161 -5.71 -1.56 20.90
C PRO A 161 -5.22 -3.00 20.74
N ASP A 162 -6.06 -3.98 21.09
CA ASP A 162 -5.73 -5.41 20.96
C ASP A 162 -5.99 -5.95 19.55
N THR A 163 -6.67 -5.19 18.69
CA THR A 163 -6.92 -5.57 17.30
C THR A 163 -5.69 -5.26 16.44
N LEU A 164 -4.83 -6.27 16.29
CA LEU A 164 -3.59 -6.21 15.49
C LEU A 164 -3.78 -5.67 14.07
N GLN A 165 -4.91 -5.99 13.44
CA GLN A 165 -5.23 -5.61 12.06
C GLN A 165 -5.21 -4.08 11.87
N HIS A 166 -5.66 -3.30 12.85
CA HIS A 166 -5.69 -1.83 12.77
C HIS A 166 -4.27 -1.27 12.66
N ALA A 167 -3.37 -1.70 13.56
CA ALA A 167 -1.97 -1.29 13.55
C ALA A 167 -1.22 -1.76 12.30
N LEU A 168 -1.52 -2.97 11.82
CA LEU A 168 -0.92 -3.52 10.61
C LEU A 168 -1.31 -2.71 9.37
N ASN A 169 -2.60 -2.40 9.22
CA ASN A 169 -3.11 -1.58 8.12
C ASN A 169 -2.57 -0.14 8.20
N GLU A 170 -2.44 0.44 9.39
CA GLU A 170 -1.86 1.78 9.56
C GLU A 170 -0.41 1.81 9.05
N GLY A 171 0.42 0.85 9.47
CA GLY A 171 1.80 0.74 9.03
C GLY A 171 1.92 0.60 7.51
N LEU A 172 1.06 -0.22 6.89
CA LEU A 172 0.96 -0.33 5.43
C LEU A 172 0.58 0.99 4.77
N MET A 173 -0.40 1.70 5.30
CA MET A 173 -0.84 2.96 4.71
C MET A 173 0.20 4.08 4.83
N TYR A 174 1.04 4.09 5.87
CA TYR A 174 2.21 4.98 5.91
C TYR A 174 3.21 4.67 4.79
N LEU A 175 3.47 3.40 4.48
CA LEU A 175 4.33 3.01 3.35
C LEU A 175 3.72 3.42 2.01
N GLU A 176 2.42 3.25 1.85
CA GLU A 176 1.71 3.66 0.64
C GLU A 176 1.71 5.17 0.46
N LEU A 177 1.40 5.94 1.51
CA LEU A 177 1.47 7.40 1.47
C LEU A 177 2.87 7.89 1.09
N SER A 178 3.93 7.29 1.67
CA SER A 178 5.32 7.67 1.33
C SER A 178 5.72 7.43 -0.13
N ALA A 179 5.00 6.56 -0.85
CA ALA A 179 5.26 6.31 -2.27
C ALA A 179 4.69 7.41 -3.18
N VAL A 180 3.71 8.18 -2.69
CA VAL A 180 3.03 9.24 -3.44
C VAL A 180 3.22 10.63 -2.82
N ASP A 181 3.79 10.72 -1.62
CA ASP A 181 4.04 11.95 -0.89
C ASP A 181 5.47 11.99 -0.33
N ALA A 182 6.32 12.80 -0.96
CA ALA A 182 7.73 12.93 -0.60
C ALA A 182 7.97 13.57 0.78
N SER A 183 6.96 14.21 1.39
CA SER A 183 7.05 14.75 2.75
C SER A 183 6.93 13.66 3.83
N VAL A 184 6.46 12.46 3.46
CA VAL A 184 6.22 11.35 4.37
C VAL A 184 7.37 10.36 4.29
N MET A 185 8.09 10.18 5.40
CA MET A 185 9.20 9.23 5.47
C MET A 185 8.68 7.78 5.53
N PRO A 186 9.14 6.88 4.63
CA PRO A 186 8.74 5.46 4.66
C PRO A 186 9.08 4.76 5.98
N MET A 187 10.12 5.25 6.68
CA MET A 187 10.62 4.65 7.91
C MET A 187 9.57 4.54 9.02
N LYS A 188 8.58 5.46 9.07
CA LYS A 188 7.49 5.38 10.04
C LYS A 188 6.68 4.08 9.87
N GLY A 189 6.25 3.79 8.64
CA GLY A 189 5.53 2.56 8.33
C GLY A 189 6.39 1.31 8.51
N VAL A 190 7.65 1.34 8.06
CA VAL A 190 8.59 0.21 8.26
C VAL A 190 8.74 -0.12 9.75
N LYS A 191 8.97 0.89 10.60
CA LYS A 191 9.14 0.69 12.03
C LYS A 191 7.90 0.09 12.67
N MET A 192 6.71 0.59 12.35
CA MET A 192 5.45 0.03 12.85
C MET A 192 5.34 -1.46 12.50
N LEU A 193 5.62 -1.84 11.26
CA LEU A 193 5.53 -3.23 10.83
C LEU A 193 6.60 -4.12 11.48
N GLN A 194 7.82 -3.60 11.70
CA GLN A 194 8.88 -4.30 12.42
C GLN A 194 8.53 -4.53 13.90
N ASP A 195 7.92 -3.53 14.55
CA ASP A 195 7.48 -3.64 15.94
C ASP A 195 6.38 -4.72 16.08
N LEU A 196 5.47 -4.81 15.10
CA LEU A 196 4.45 -5.87 15.04
C LEU A 196 5.05 -7.25 14.81
N ASP A 197 6.03 -7.38 13.92
CA ASP A 197 6.78 -8.62 13.66
C ASP A 197 7.49 -9.12 14.92
N ALA A 198 8.15 -8.21 15.65
CA ALA A 198 8.82 -8.53 16.89
C ALA A 198 7.86 -8.96 18.00
N LYS A 199 6.69 -8.31 18.09
CA LYS A 199 5.67 -8.62 19.11
C LYS A 199 4.88 -9.88 18.80
N TYR A 200 4.65 -10.18 17.52
CA TYR A 200 3.80 -11.28 17.06
C TYR A 200 4.50 -12.14 15.97
N PRO A 201 5.66 -12.75 16.26
CA PRO A 201 6.50 -13.41 15.25
C PRO A 201 5.85 -14.66 14.63
N ASN A 202 4.91 -15.29 15.33
CA ASN A 202 4.15 -16.44 14.84
C ASN A 202 2.75 -16.07 14.35
N ASN A 203 2.42 -14.78 14.20
CA ASN A 203 1.11 -14.40 13.70
C ASN A 203 1.07 -14.55 12.17
N VAL A 204 0.06 -15.30 11.70
CA VAL A 204 -0.12 -15.62 10.27
C VAL A 204 -0.26 -14.35 9.43
N MET A 205 -1.07 -13.39 9.87
CA MET A 205 -1.37 -12.17 9.14
C MET A 205 -0.15 -11.26 9.01
N VAL A 206 0.66 -11.15 10.06
CA VAL A 206 1.92 -10.39 10.04
C VAL A 206 2.89 -11.03 9.06
N ASN A 207 3.10 -12.35 9.15
CA ASN A 207 4.00 -13.06 8.26
C ASN A 207 3.56 -12.96 6.80
N MET A 208 2.28 -13.16 6.50
CA MET A 208 1.74 -13.00 5.15
C MET A 208 1.90 -11.58 4.62
N THR A 209 1.64 -10.57 5.44
CA THR A 209 1.75 -9.17 5.03
C THR A 209 3.19 -8.79 4.70
N LEU A 210 4.13 -9.16 5.56
CA LEU A 210 5.55 -8.88 5.35
C LEU A 210 6.15 -9.69 4.19
N ALA A 211 5.69 -10.93 4.02
CA ALA A 211 6.05 -11.75 2.85
C ALA A 211 5.58 -11.10 1.55
N ARG A 212 4.31 -10.67 1.50
CA ARG A 212 3.74 -9.95 0.35
C ARG A 212 4.54 -8.69 0.05
N LEU A 213 4.82 -7.85 1.06
CA LEU A 213 5.64 -6.65 0.86
C LEU A 213 7.02 -6.99 0.28
N SER A 214 7.68 -8.03 0.81
CA SER A 214 8.99 -8.45 0.33
C SER A 214 8.93 -8.88 -1.14
N ALA A 215 7.94 -9.69 -1.50
CA ALA A 215 7.75 -10.21 -2.85
C ALA A 215 7.31 -9.14 -3.86
N THR A 216 6.32 -8.30 -3.51
CA THR A 216 5.68 -7.40 -4.50
C THR A 216 6.26 -6.00 -4.52
N ARG A 217 6.84 -5.51 -3.41
CA ARG A 217 7.40 -4.15 -3.34
C ARG A 217 8.90 -4.13 -3.56
N SER A 218 9.65 -5.07 -2.96
CA SER A 218 11.11 -5.16 -3.16
C SER A 218 11.54 -6.21 -4.18
N GLY A 219 10.69 -7.16 -4.55
CA GLY A 219 11.10 -8.31 -5.36
C GLY A 219 12.05 -9.27 -4.62
N ASP A 220 12.18 -9.13 -3.30
CA ASP A 220 13.10 -9.88 -2.46
C ASP A 220 12.44 -11.18 -2.00
N LEU A 221 12.41 -12.15 -2.92
CA LEU A 221 11.84 -13.48 -2.66
C LEU A 221 12.61 -14.23 -1.56
N ALA A 222 13.90 -13.95 -1.38
CA ALA A 222 14.70 -14.52 -0.31
C ALA A 222 14.21 -14.09 1.08
N LYS A 223 13.76 -12.84 1.24
CA LYS A 223 13.08 -12.39 2.47
C LYS A 223 11.64 -12.86 2.59
N ALA A 224 10.92 -13.03 1.48
CA ALA A 224 9.53 -13.50 1.49
C ALA A 224 9.44 -14.97 1.91
N LYS A 225 10.27 -15.84 1.34
CA LYS A 225 10.22 -17.29 1.51
C LYS A 225 10.12 -17.78 2.96
N PRO A 226 11.04 -17.42 3.89
CA PRO A 226 10.97 -17.94 5.26
C PRO A 226 9.68 -17.56 5.98
N ARG A 227 9.06 -16.42 5.64
CA ARG A 227 7.78 -15.98 6.22
C ARG A 227 6.61 -16.79 5.66
N LEU A 228 6.63 -17.12 4.38
CA LEU A 228 5.63 -17.97 3.74
C LEU A 228 5.72 -19.41 4.26
N GLU A 229 6.95 -19.95 4.39
CA GLU A 229 7.19 -21.25 5.01
C GLU A 229 6.71 -21.29 6.46
N LYS A 230 6.92 -20.20 7.21
CA LYS A 230 6.42 -20.04 8.58
C LYS A 230 4.89 -20.13 8.64
N VAL A 231 4.17 -19.52 7.69
CA VAL A 231 2.71 -19.59 7.60
C VAL A 231 2.24 -21.03 7.39
N LEU A 232 2.90 -21.78 6.49
CA LEU A 232 2.57 -23.20 6.29
C LEU A 232 2.87 -24.03 7.53
N ALA A 233 3.97 -23.78 8.24
CA ALA A 233 4.31 -24.48 9.48
C ALA A 233 3.33 -24.18 10.63
N ILE A 234 2.80 -22.95 10.72
CA ILE A 234 1.73 -22.62 11.67
C ILE A 234 0.47 -23.43 11.34
N ALA A 235 0.13 -23.55 10.06
CA ALA A 235 -1.05 -24.27 9.59
C ALA A 235 -1.02 -25.79 9.87
N GLU A 236 0.14 -26.35 10.22
CA GLU A 236 0.25 -27.74 10.69
C GLU A 236 -0.38 -27.94 12.09
N ASN A 237 -0.44 -26.87 12.89
CA ASN A 237 -0.87 -26.91 14.29
C ASN A 237 -2.10 -26.05 14.59
N GLU A 238 -2.39 -25.07 13.73
CA GLU A 238 -3.45 -24.08 13.92
C GLU A 238 -4.30 -23.95 12.65
N SER A 239 -5.56 -23.57 12.81
CA SER A 239 -6.44 -23.32 11.67
C SER A 239 -6.01 -22.07 10.92
N VAL A 240 -5.67 -22.22 9.64
CA VAL A 240 -5.38 -21.12 8.70
C VAL A 240 -6.31 -21.25 7.50
N SER A 241 -6.86 -20.14 7.02
CA SER A 241 -7.83 -20.18 5.92
C SER A 241 -7.21 -20.65 4.62
N ASP A 242 -8.00 -21.35 3.80
CA ASP A 242 -7.54 -21.88 2.51
C ASP A 242 -7.06 -20.77 1.57
N GLU A 243 -7.63 -19.55 1.65
CA GLU A 243 -7.18 -18.41 0.84
C GLU A 243 -5.76 -17.97 1.19
N ILE A 244 -5.44 -17.93 2.49
CA ILE A 244 -4.09 -17.61 2.96
C ILE A 244 -3.11 -18.69 2.53
N LEU A 245 -3.47 -19.97 2.67
CA LEU A 245 -2.63 -21.09 2.25
C LEU A 245 -2.44 -21.10 0.73
N LEU A 246 -3.50 -20.80 -0.02
CA LEU A 246 -3.47 -20.71 -1.48
C LEU A 246 -2.45 -19.67 -1.92
N GLU A 247 -2.53 -18.48 -1.34
CA GLU A 247 -1.62 -17.39 -1.61
C GLU A 247 -0.19 -17.68 -1.18
N ALA A 248 0.01 -18.28 0.00
CA ALA A 248 1.34 -18.63 0.47
C ALA A 248 2.02 -19.63 -0.48
N ASN A 249 1.29 -20.67 -0.89
CA ASN A 249 1.77 -21.64 -1.88
C ASN A 249 2.04 -20.97 -3.23
N TYR A 250 1.17 -20.06 -3.68
CA TYR A 250 1.35 -19.33 -4.92
C TYR A 250 2.68 -18.55 -4.95
N PHE A 251 3.00 -17.78 -3.90
CA PHE A 251 4.28 -17.07 -3.83
C PHE A 251 5.49 -18.02 -3.68
N LEU A 252 5.34 -19.14 -2.98
CA LEU A 252 6.42 -20.12 -2.79
C LEU A 252 6.85 -20.79 -4.10
N ILE A 253 5.96 -20.91 -5.09
CA ILE A 253 6.32 -21.41 -6.43
C ILE A 253 7.48 -20.59 -7.00
N ASP A 254 7.39 -19.27 -7.01
CA ASP A 254 8.43 -18.42 -7.60
C ASP A 254 9.68 -18.34 -6.72
N CYS A 255 9.52 -18.39 -5.39
CA CYS A 255 10.66 -18.50 -4.47
C CYS A 255 11.51 -19.74 -4.78
N TYR A 256 10.88 -20.91 -4.93
CA TYR A 256 11.60 -22.16 -5.19
C TYR A 256 12.06 -22.30 -6.65
N LYS A 257 11.41 -21.64 -7.62
CA LYS A 257 11.95 -21.52 -8.99
C LYS A 257 13.29 -20.80 -9.00
N GLN A 258 13.43 -19.71 -8.23
CA GLN A 258 14.69 -18.97 -8.13
C GLN A 258 15.82 -19.84 -7.55
N GLU A 259 15.47 -20.76 -6.65
CA GLU A 259 16.40 -21.74 -6.06
C GLU A 259 16.63 -22.98 -6.91
N LYS A 260 15.95 -23.09 -8.06
CA LYS A 260 15.97 -24.27 -8.95
C LYS A 260 15.57 -25.56 -8.22
N ASN A 261 14.73 -25.47 -7.19
CA ASN A 261 14.23 -26.62 -6.44
C ASN A 261 12.96 -27.18 -7.08
N LYS A 262 13.13 -28.07 -8.07
CA LYS A 262 12.03 -28.64 -8.86
C LYS A 262 10.97 -29.35 -8.01
N GLU A 263 11.39 -30.10 -7.00
CA GLU A 263 10.49 -30.86 -6.12
C GLU A 263 9.54 -29.92 -5.39
N LYS A 264 10.09 -28.88 -4.74
CA LYS A 264 9.29 -27.89 -4.01
C LYS A 264 8.39 -27.07 -4.93
N VAL A 265 8.87 -26.70 -6.13
CA VAL A 265 8.03 -26.02 -7.11
C VAL A 265 6.78 -26.83 -7.46
N LEU A 266 6.94 -28.13 -7.77
CA LEU A 266 5.82 -28.99 -8.11
C LEU A 266 4.89 -29.22 -6.91
N PHE A 267 5.44 -29.38 -5.71
CA PHE A 267 4.66 -29.48 -4.47
C PHE A 267 3.76 -28.26 -4.27
N HIS A 268 4.29 -27.05 -4.46
CA HIS A 268 3.49 -25.84 -4.29
C HIS A 268 2.48 -25.64 -5.42
N TYR A 269 2.79 -26.03 -6.67
CA TYR A 269 1.79 -26.08 -7.74
C TYR A 269 0.61 -26.98 -7.38
N ASP A 270 0.87 -28.19 -6.87
CA ASP A 270 -0.19 -29.13 -6.47
C ASP A 270 -1.08 -28.58 -5.36
N ASN A 271 -0.46 -27.95 -4.36
CA ASN A 271 -1.22 -27.29 -3.30
C ASN A 271 -2.07 -26.12 -3.82
N THR A 272 -1.52 -25.26 -4.69
CA THR A 272 -2.30 -24.16 -5.27
C THR A 272 -3.47 -24.69 -6.10
N ILE A 273 -3.28 -25.72 -6.93
CA ILE A 273 -4.35 -26.34 -7.74
C ILE A 273 -5.45 -26.94 -6.85
N ARG A 274 -5.07 -27.61 -5.77
CA ARG A 274 -6.00 -28.21 -4.80
C ARG A 274 -6.81 -27.13 -4.08
N LEU A 275 -6.14 -26.09 -3.57
CA LEU A 275 -6.76 -25.02 -2.79
C LEU A 275 -7.64 -24.10 -3.67
N SER A 276 -7.35 -24.00 -4.98
CA SER A 276 -8.16 -23.21 -5.92
C SER A 276 -9.35 -23.97 -6.52
N ALA A 277 -9.78 -25.10 -5.95
CA ALA A 277 -10.81 -25.96 -6.57
C ALA A 277 -12.16 -25.27 -6.79
N SER A 278 -12.53 -24.32 -5.94
CA SER A 278 -13.73 -23.49 -6.11
C SER A 278 -13.55 -22.34 -7.13
N MET A 279 -12.34 -22.14 -7.65
CA MET A 279 -11.95 -21.04 -8.53
C MET A 279 -11.50 -21.59 -9.90
N SER A 280 -12.43 -22.12 -10.69
CA SER A 280 -12.14 -22.89 -11.92
C SER A 280 -11.14 -22.20 -12.86
N SER A 281 -11.28 -20.89 -13.08
CA SER A 281 -10.34 -20.13 -13.93
C SER A 281 -8.91 -20.12 -13.39
N MET A 282 -8.74 -19.91 -12.07
CA MET A 282 -7.42 -19.92 -11.44
C MET A 282 -6.84 -21.34 -11.46
N GLN A 283 -7.66 -22.34 -11.12
CA GLN A 283 -7.23 -23.74 -11.11
C GLN A 283 -6.70 -24.18 -12.48
N GLU A 284 -7.42 -23.90 -13.56
CA GLU A 284 -6.98 -24.19 -14.92
C GLU A 284 -5.66 -23.49 -15.28
N GLN A 285 -5.51 -22.22 -14.90
CA GLN A 285 -4.27 -21.47 -15.11
C GLN A 285 -3.09 -22.13 -14.40
N MET A 286 -3.28 -22.57 -13.15
CA MET A 286 -2.24 -23.22 -12.37
C MET A 286 -1.87 -24.61 -12.91
N ILE A 287 -2.85 -25.38 -13.41
CA ILE A 287 -2.60 -26.67 -14.10
C ILE A 287 -1.73 -26.45 -15.34
N ARG A 288 -2.10 -25.48 -16.19
CA ARG A 288 -1.32 -25.15 -17.40
C ARG A 288 0.09 -24.66 -17.05
N ALA A 289 0.20 -23.80 -16.04
CA ALA A 289 1.49 -23.30 -15.57
C ALA A 289 2.40 -24.43 -15.04
N LYS A 290 1.84 -25.40 -14.28
CA LYS A 290 2.57 -26.58 -13.82
C LYS A 290 3.08 -27.41 -15.00
N GLN A 291 2.22 -27.71 -15.99
CA GLN A 291 2.63 -28.49 -17.16
C GLN A 291 3.73 -27.79 -17.96
N ASN A 292 3.61 -26.47 -18.16
CA ASN A 292 4.63 -25.68 -18.82
C ASN A 292 5.96 -25.72 -18.06
N TYR A 293 5.94 -25.66 -16.72
CA TYR A 293 7.16 -25.77 -15.93
C TYR A 293 7.84 -27.14 -16.10
N ILE A 294 7.06 -28.24 -16.09
CA ILE A 294 7.55 -29.62 -16.30
C ILE A 294 8.18 -29.80 -17.69
N ASN A 295 7.60 -29.22 -18.73
CA ASN A 295 8.10 -29.38 -20.09
C ASN A 295 9.41 -28.63 -20.35
N ASN A 296 9.74 -27.61 -19.53
CA ASN A 296 10.86 -26.71 -19.74
C ASN A 296 12.01 -26.86 -18.72
N ASN A 297 11.88 -27.73 -17.71
CA ASN A 297 12.86 -27.97 -16.64
C ASN A 297 12.86 -29.45 -16.24
#